data_AF-A0A2V1AHW7-F1
#
_entry.id   AF-A0A2V1AHW7-F1
#
_cell.length_a   1.000
_cell.length_b   1.000
_cell.length_c   1.000
_cell.angle_alpha   90.00
_cell.angle_beta   90.00
_cell.angle_gamma   90.00
#
_symmetry.space_group_name_H-M   'P 1'
#
loop_
_entity.id
_entity.type
_entity.pdbx_description
1 polymer ?
#
loop_
_entity_poly.entity_id
_entity_poly.type
_entity_poly.pdbx_seq_one_letter_code
_entity_poly.pdbx_strand_id
1 'polypeptide(L)'
;MSLLLPSLQDRYGALGHVDVREWFKEQAYRTNRTKTTSDGLLVVPGFFAQSDQNTDDVEFNYAFNNIGRLKPADLIEEVKDFNRNAQPNEVYKLITYARHSQGFHNVVVDKY
;
A
#
# COMPACT_ATOMS: atom_id res chain seq x y z
N MET A 1 -6.83 -21.31 -3.78
CA MET A 1 -7.09 -20.04 -4.49
C MET A 1 -5.91 -19.76 -5.40
N SER A 2 -6.16 -19.30 -6.63
CA SER A 2 -5.12 -18.95 -7.59
C SER A 2 -4.49 -17.62 -7.19
N LEU A 3 -3.16 -17.53 -7.14
CA LEU A 3 -2.43 -16.28 -6.89
C LEU A 3 -2.55 -15.29 -8.07
N LEU A 4 -3.07 -15.74 -9.21
CA LEU A 4 -3.06 -15.00 -10.48
C LEU A 4 -4.41 -14.39 -10.83
N LEU A 5 -5.47 -14.68 -10.07
CA LEU A 5 -6.81 -14.15 -10.33
C LEU A 5 -7.30 -13.50 -9.05
N PRO A 6 -7.49 -12.16 -9.03
CA PRO A 6 -8.11 -11.49 -7.90
C PRO A 6 -9.48 -12.10 -7.60
N SER A 7 -9.82 -12.18 -6.32
CA SER A 7 -11.09 -12.73 -5.86
C SER A 7 -11.78 -11.80 -4.88
N LEU A 8 -13.07 -12.03 -4.64
CA LEU A 8 -13.82 -11.34 -3.58
C LEU A 8 -13.17 -11.54 -2.20
N GLN A 9 -12.49 -12.67 -1.98
CA GLN A 9 -11.76 -12.93 -0.74
C GLN A 9 -10.51 -12.04 -0.63
N ASP A 10 -9.82 -11.75 -1.74
CA ASP A 10 -8.70 -10.81 -1.74
C ASP A 10 -9.16 -9.38 -1.45
N ARG A 11 -10.29 -8.96 -2.06
CA ARG A 11 -10.95 -7.69 -1.74
C ARG A 11 -11.34 -7.62 -0.27
N TYR A 12 -11.97 -8.67 0.26
CA TYR A 12 -12.32 -8.75 1.68
C TYR A 12 -11.08 -8.76 2.59
N GLY A 13 -9.99 -9.44 2.22
CA GLY A 13 -8.74 -9.36 2.98
C GLY A 13 -8.08 -7.97 2.93
N ALA A 14 -8.24 -7.24 1.84
CA ALA A 14 -7.68 -5.90 1.65
C ALA A 14 -8.52 -4.79 2.30
N LEU A 15 -9.84 -4.98 2.36
CA LEU A 15 -10.81 -3.96 2.77
C LEU A 15 -11.64 -4.34 4.00
N GLY A 16 -11.75 -5.62 4.35
CA GLY A 16 -12.72 -6.22 5.29
C GLY A 16 -12.56 -5.88 6.77
N HIS A 17 -11.80 -4.83 7.08
CA HIS A 17 -11.68 -4.27 8.43
C HIS A 17 -11.89 -2.75 8.37
N VAL A 18 -12.95 -2.31 7.69
CA VAL A 18 -13.29 -0.88 7.56
C VAL A 18 -13.59 -0.25 8.92
N ASP A 19 -14.15 -1.03 9.84
CA ASP A 19 -14.34 -0.72 11.25
C ASP A 19 -13.01 -0.47 11.98
N VAL A 20 -11.99 -1.29 11.71
CA VAL A 20 -10.64 -1.10 12.26
C VAL A 20 -9.95 0.09 11.60
N ARG A 21 -10.29 0.46 10.35
CA ARG A 21 -9.72 1.67 9.70
C ARG A 21 -10.10 2.94 10.43
N GLU A 22 -11.37 3.10 10.81
CA GLU A 22 -11.79 4.30 11.55
C GLU A 22 -11.18 4.33 12.95
N TRP A 23 -11.16 3.19 13.65
CA TRP A 23 -10.44 3.07 14.92
C TRP A 23 -8.95 3.41 14.77
N PHE A 24 -8.27 2.90 13.75
CA PHE A 24 -6.85 3.17 13.49
C PHE A 24 -6.61 4.64 13.15
N LYS A 25 -7.49 5.28 12.35
CA LYS A 25 -7.44 6.73 12.08
C LYS A 25 -7.56 7.52 13.37
N GLU A 26 -8.50 7.17 14.24
CA GLU A 26 -8.66 7.81 15.56
C GLU A 26 -7.43 7.61 16.44
N GLN A 27 -6.88 6.40 16.51
CA GLN A 27 -5.66 6.13 17.29
C GLN A 27 -4.47 6.92 16.74
N ALA A 28 -4.24 6.92 15.42
CA ALA A 28 -3.18 7.70 14.78
C ALA A 28 -3.34 9.21 15.06
N TYR A 29 -4.56 9.74 14.98
CA TYR A 29 -4.85 11.13 15.32
C TYR A 29 -4.54 11.45 16.79
N ARG A 30 -4.88 10.55 17.71
CA ARG A 30 -4.60 10.70 19.16
C ARG A 30 -3.09 10.64 19.46
N THR A 31 -2.37 9.73 18.81
CA THR A 31 -0.91 9.58 19.00
C THR A 31 -0.13 10.76 18.41
N ASN A 32 -0.59 11.35 17.29
CA ASN A 32 0.02 12.56 16.72
C ASN A 32 -0.14 13.81 17.60
N ARG A 33 -1.05 13.83 18.59
CA ARG A 33 -1.17 14.94 19.55
C ARG A 33 -0.20 14.83 20.73
N THR A 34 0.36 13.66 21.01
CA THR A 34 1.24 13.42 22.18
C THR A 34 2.72 13.36 21.82
N LYS A 35 3.07 13.18 20.54
CA LYS A 35 4.45 13.23 20.05
C LYS A 35 4.78 14.63 19.51
N THR A 36 5.80 15.27 20.10
CA THR A 36 6.52 16.43 19.54
C THR A 36 7.40 16.06 18.33
N THR A 37 7.40 14.81 17.89
CA THR A 37 8.11 14.37 16.69
C THR A 37 7.20 14.57 15.49
N SER A 38 7.45 15.64 14.74
CA SER A 38 6.87 15.94 13.43
C SER A 38 7.37 14.96 12.37
N ASP A 39 7.16 13.65 12.56
CA ASP A 39 7.36 12.69 11.48
C ASP A 39 6.12 12.77 10.60
N GLY A 40 6.00 13.89 9.87
CA GLY A 40 4.91 14.21 8.95
C GLY A 40 4.95 13.28 7.76
N LEU A 41 4.58 12.01 7.97
CA LEU A 41 4.40 11.04 6.91
C LEU A 41 3.16 11.44 6.12
N LEU A 42 3.39 12.03 4.95
CA LEU A 42 2.35 12.35 4.01
C LEU A 42 2.27 11.25 2.96
N VAL A 43 1.10 10.61 2.85
CA VAL A 43 0.85 9.63 1.80
C VAL A 43 0.41 10.39 0.56
N VAL A 44 1.29 10.45 -0.44
CA VAL A 44 0.94 10.99 -1.76
C VAL A 44 0.40 9.83 -2.62
N PRO A 45 -0.74 10.00 -3.31
CA PRO A 45 -1.20 9.02 -4.30
C PRO A 45 -0.08 8.69 -5.28
N GLY A 46 0.28 7.41 -5.36
CA GLY A 46 1.34 6.94 -6.22
C GLY A 46 0.90 6.82 -7.69
N PHE A 47 1.76 6.20 -8.49
CA PHE A 47 1.47 5.87 -9.89
C PHE A 47 0.98 4.42 -10.05
N PHE A 48 0.39 3.83 -9.01
CA PHE A 48 -0.17 2.48 -9.08
C PHE A 48 -1.67 2.56 -9.36
N ALA A 49 -2.17 1.78 -10.32
CA ALA A 49 -3.59 1.69 -10.64
C ALA A 49 -4.43 1.37 -9.39
N GLN A 50 -3.93 0.53 -8.49
CA GLN A 50 -4.59 0.17 -7.24
C GLN A 50 -4.71 1.33 -6.23
N SER A 51 -4.04 2.47 -6.47
CA SER A 51 -4.20 3.69 -5.67
C SER A 51 -5.33 4.59 -6.21
N ASP A 52 -5.81 4.35 -7.43
CA ASP A 52 -6.97 5.05 -7.99
C ASP A 52 -8.27 4.50 -7.38
N GLN A 53 -9.13 5.40 -6.92
CA GLN A 53 -10.42 5.05 -6.33
C GLN A 53 -11.39 4.41 -7.33
N ASN A 54 -11.13 4.59 -8.63
CA ASN A 54 -11.94 4.04 -9.71
C ASN A 54 -11.46 2.66 -10.18
N THR A 55 -10.33 2.15 -9.67
CA THR A 55 -9.85 0.81 -10.02
C THR A 55 -10.65 -0.23 -9.25
N ASP A 56 -11.41 -1.06 -9.98
CA ASP A 56 -12.03 -2.25 -9.42
C ASP A 56 -10.95 -3.32 -9.16
N ASP A 57 -10.64 -3.55 -7.88
CA ASP A 57 -9.61 -4.49 -7.41
C ASP A 57 -9.95 -5.98 -7.59
N VAL A 58 -11.19 -6.33 -7.98
CA VAL A 58 -11.60 -7.70 -8.32
C VAL A 58 -11.45 -7.96 -9.82
N GLU A 59 -11.67 -6.94 -10.65
CA GLU A 59 -11.48 -7.05 -12.10
C GLU A 59 -10.01 -6.77 -12.50
N PHE A 60 -9.30 -5.93 -11.74
CA PHE A 60 -7.94 -5.52 -12.06
C PHE A 60 -6.91 -6.62 -11.74
N ASN A 61 -6.48 -7.33 -12.78
CA ASN A 61 -5.47 -8.37 -12.64
C ASN A 61 -4.03 -7.82 -12.66
N TYR A 62 -3.47 -7.55 -11.48
CA TYR A 62 -2.12 -7.02 -11.33
C TYR A 62 -1.01 -7.94 -11.90
N ALA A 63 -1.22 -9.26 -11.99
CA ALA A 63 -0.23 -10.20 -12.53
C ALA A 63 0.01 -10.00 -14.02
N PHE A 64 -1.01 -9.57 -14.76
CA PHE A 64 -0.91 -9.27 -16.20
C PHE A 64 -0.76 -7.78 -16.49
N ASN A 65 -0.92 -6.90 -15.50
CA ASN A 65 -0.87 -5.45 -15.65
C ASN A 65 0.36 -4.82 -15.01
N ASN A 66 1.55 -5.42 -15.19
CA ASN A 66 2.83 -4.89 -14.68
C ASN A 66 2.76 -4.47 -13.21
N ILE A 67 2.24 -5.36 -12.36
CA ILE A 67 1.98 -5.15 -10.91
C ILE A 67 1.12 -3.91 -10.58
N GLY A 68 0.44 -3.36 -11.59
CA GLY A 68 -0.37 -2.14 -11.53
C GLY A 68 0.38 -0.84 -11.67
N ARG A 69 1.62 -0.84 -12.17
CA ARG A 69 2.36 0.41 -12.42
C ARG A 69 1.83 1.14 -13.64
N LEU A 70 1.46 2.41 -13.47
CA LEU A 70 1.07 3.34 -14.53
C LEU A 70 2.28 4.03 -15.18
N LYS A 71 3.42 4.12 -14.49
CA LYS A 71 4.67 4.66 -15.04
C LYS A 71 5.60 3.54 -15.56
N PRO A 72 6.33 3.77 -16.69
CA PRO A 72 7.33 2.84 -17.21
C PRO A 72 8.55 2.66 -16.28
N ALA A 73 9.47 1.77 -16.67
CA ALA A 73 10.45 1.07 -15.82
C ALA A 73 11.50 1.92 -15.08
N ASP A 74 11.66 3.22 -15.34
CA ASP A 74 12.84 4.00 -14.88
C ASP A 74 12.73 4.62 -13.49
N LEU A 75 12.00 3.99 -12.57
CA LEU A 75 11.91 4.45 -11.16
C LEU A 75 13.27 4.51 -10.47
N ILE A 76 14.20 3.66 -10.90
CA ILE A 76 15.57 3.66 -10.37
C ILE A 76 16.30 4.94 -10.78
N GLU A 77 16.17 5.36 -12.04
CA GLU A 77 16.76 6.62 -12.50
C GLU A 77 16.05 7.82 -11.86
N GLU A 78 14.73 7.78 -11.73
CA GLU A 78 13.98 8.85 -11.03
C GLU A 78 14.45 9.02 -9.57
N VAL A 79 14.66 7.92 -8.83
CA VAL A 79 15.20 7.98 -7.46
C VAL A 79 16.65 8.45 -7.44
N LYS A 80 17.47 8.07 -8.41
CA LYS A 80 18.84 8.61 -8.53
C LYS A 80 18.80 10.12 -8.78
N ASP A 81 17.92 10.57 -9.66
CA ASP A 81 17.74 11.98 -10.00
C ASP A 81 17.28 12.79 -8.79
N PHE A 82 16.33 12.25 -8.00
CA PHE A 82 15.92 12.87 -6.74
C PHE A 82 17.07 12.97 -5.75
N ASN A 83 17.86 11.91 -5.56
CA ASN A 83 19.01 11.96 -4.65
C ASN A 83 20.13 12.89 -5.16
N ARG A 84 20.32 13.03 -6.48
CA ARG A 84 21.27 14.01 -7.04
C ARG A 84 20.88 15.46 -6.76
N ASN A 85 19.58 15.73 -6.60
CA ASN A 85 19.03 17.06 -6.35
C ASN A 85 18.51 17.24 -4.92
N ALA A 86 18.80 16.29 -4.01
CA ALA A 86 18.30 16.30 -2.64
C ALA A 86 19.00 17.39 -1.80
N GLN A 87 18.27 17.93 -0.82
CA GLN A 87 18.85 18.83 0.18
C GLN A 87 19.84 18.07 1.10
N PRO A 88 20.77 18.75 1.80
CA PRO A 88 21.79 18.10 2.63
C PRO A 88 21.29 17.11 3.69
N ASN A 89 20.01 17.16 4.07
CA ASN A 89 19.39 16.28 5.06
C ASN A 89 18.20 15.49 4.48
N GLU A 90 18.20 15.24 3.17
CA GLU A 90 17.12 14.56 2.47
C GLU A 90 17.64 13.35 1.68
N VAL A 91 16.88 12.24 1.71
CA VAL A 91 17.22 11.02 0.96
C VAL A 91 15.95 10.35 0.47
N TYR A 92 15.96 9.96 -0.79
CA TYR A 92 14.85 9.28 -1.45
C TYR A 92 15.14 7.78 -1.57
N LYS A 93 14.17 6.95 -1.18
CA LYS A 93 14.28 5.48 -1.21
C LYS A 93 13.05 4.88 -1.88
N LEU A 94 13.26 3.88 -2.73
CA LEU A 94 12.18 3.04 -3.25
C LEU A 94 12.02 1.83 -2.32
N ILE A 95 10.81 1.63 -1.81
CA ILE A 95 10.46 0.48 -0.97
C ILE A 95 9.33 -0.27 -1.65
N THR A 96 9.53 -1.58 -1.88
CA THR A 96 8.52 -2.46 -2.46
C THR A 96 7.96 -3.38 -1.40
N TYR A 97 6.67 -3.27 -1.12
CA TYR A 97 5.96 -4.19 -0.23
C TYR A 97 5.18 -5.21 -1.07
N ALA A 98 5.49 -6.49 -0.90
CA ALA A 98 4.63 -7.55 -1.39
C ALA A 98 3.60 -7.88 -0.31
N ARG A 99 2.30 -7.80 -0.62
CA ARG A 99 1.28 -8.32 0.28
C ARG A 99 1.08 -9.81 0.01
N HIS A 100 1.07 -10.60 1.08
CA HIS A 100 0.45 -11.91 1.06
C HIS A 100 -1.05 -11.74 1.37
N SER A 101 -1.93 -12.24 0.52
CA SER A 101 -3.34 -12.38 0.85
C SER A 101 -3.53 -13.23 2.11
N GLN A 102 -4.71 -13.11 2.74
CA GLN A 102 -5.12 -13.96 3.87
C GLN A 102 -5.18 -15.43 3.42
N GLY A 103 -4.20 -16.25 3.78
CA GLY A 103 -4.26 -17.70 3.63
C GLY A 103 -4.83 -18.38 4.88
N PHE A 104 -5.12 -19.69 4.81
CA PHE A 104 -5.64 -20.47 5.95
C PHE A 104 -4.82 -20.32 7.24
N HIS A 105 -3.54 -19.99 7.13
CA HIS A 105 -2.64 -19.72 8.26
C HIS A 105 -3.00 -18.47 9.08
N ASN A 106 -3.78 -17.54 8.53
CA ASN A 106 -4.23 -16.34 9.24
C ASN A 106 -5.68 -16.46 9.75
N VAL A 107 -6.43 -17.49 9.33
CA VAL A 107 -7.83 -17.75 9.70
C VAL A 107 -7.93 -18.84 10.79
N VAL A 108 -6.79 -19.33 11.30
CA VAL A 108 -6.76 -20.32 12.39
C VAL A 108 -7.48 -19.82 13.65
N VAL A 109 -7.59 -18.49 13.82
CA VAL A 109 -8.32 -17.87 14.94
C VAL A 109 -9.85 -18.09 14.83
N ASP A 110 -10.41 -18.29 13.63
CA ASP A 110 -11.86 -18.53 13.45
C ASP A 110 -12.26 -20.01 13.61
N LYS A 111 -11.29 -20.94 13.66
CA LYS A 111 -11.58 -22.38 13.78
C LYS A 111 -11.69 -22.85 15.25
N TYR A 112 -11.27 -22.04 16.21
CA TYR A 112 -11.24 -22.39 17.64
C TYR A 112 -12.02 -21.40 18.49
#